data_AF-A0A6G0XEC8-F1
#
_entry.id   AF-A0A6G0XEC8-F1
#
_cell.length_a   1.000
_cell.length_b   1.000
_cell.length_c   1.000
_cell.angle_alpha   90.00
_cell.angle_beta   90.00
_cell.angle_gamma   90.00
#
_symmetry.space_group_name_H-M   'P 1'
#
loop_
_entity.id
_entity.type
_entity.pdbx_description
1 polymer ?
#
loop_
_entity_poly.entity_id
_entity_poly.type
_entity_poly.pdbx_seq_one_letter_code
_entity_poly.pdbx_strand_id
1 'polypeptide(L)' 'MSNPIKVNNLNNDSPQNLTPSITSDSIGKLENFQLIIELDKRGLITTGTFIELKLRLSQYLSGESLPSDFTALVKQHF' A
#
# COMPACT_ATOMS: atom_id res chain seq x y z
N MET A 1 29.43 32.85 -21.25
CA MET A 1 29.31 32.29 -19.88
C MET A 1 28.03 31.47 -19.83
N SER A 2 28.16 30.15 -19.76
CA SER A 2 27.02 29.22 -19.71
C SER A 2 26.66 28.95 -18.26
N ASN A 3 25.41 29.19 -17.86
CA ASN A 3 24.87 28.72 -16.60
C ASN A 3 24.28 27.30 -16.79
N PRO A 4 24.59 26.34 -15.91
CA PRO A 4 24.06 24.99 -16.00
C PRO A 4 22.58 24.93 -15.60
N ILE A 5 21.85 24.07 -16.31
CA ILE A 5 20.43 23.79 -16.14
C ILE A 5 20.16 23.31 -14.71
N LYS A 6 19.31 24.02 -13.97
CA LYS A 6 18.74 23.57 -12.70
C LYS A 6 17.45 22.81 -12.97
N VAL A 7 17.57 21.51 -13.21
CA VAL A 7 16.45 20.56 -13.19
C VAL A 7 16.05 20.32 -11.74
N ASN A 8 14.98 20.95 -11.27
CA ASN A 8 14.39 20.66 -9.98
C ASN A 8 13.05 19.94 -10.18
N ASN A 9 13.18 18.61 -10.17
CA ASN A 9 12.30 17.58 -9.60
C ASN A 9 10.77 17.74 -9.68
N LEU A 10 10.21 16.91 -10.56
CA LEU A 10 8.94 16.17 -10.47
C LEU A 10 7.94 16.64 -9.40
N ASN A 11 6.95 17.39 -9.85
CA ASN A 11 5.66 17.52 -9.18
C ASN A 11 4.92 16.19 -9.40
N ASN A 12 5.16 15.20 -8.55
CA ASN A 12 4.21 14.09 -8.41
C ASN A 12 3.23 14.50 -7.32
N ASP A 13 2.16 15.18 -7.75
CA ASP A 13 0.95 15.37 -6.96
C ASP A 13 0.33 13.99 -6.68
N SER A 14 0.86 13.26 -5.70
CA SER A 14 0.12 12.17 -5.08
C SER A 14 -0.97 12.82 -4.23
N PRO A 15 -2.28 12.55 -4.47
CA PRO A 15 -3.29 12.92 -3.52
C PRO A 15 -3.02 12.10 -2.28
N GLN A 16 -2.44 12.74 -1.26
CA GLN A 16 -2.37 12.18 0.08
C GLN A 16 -3.80 12.13 0.61
N ASN A 17 -4.52 11.09 0.22
CA ASN A 17 -5.79 10.74 0.80
C ASN A 17 -5.48 10.33 2.24
N LEU A 18 -5.67 11.28 3.15
CA LEU A 18 -5.58 11.16 4.60
C LEU A 18 -6.64 10.16 5.09
N THR A 19 -6.50 8.89 4.75
CA THR A 19 -7.18 7.82 5.46
C THR A 19 -6.52 7.72 6.83
N PRO A 20 -7.29 7.68 7.93
CA PRO A 20 -6.72 7.53 9.26
C PRO A 20 -5.76 6.35 9.24
N SER A 21 -4.52 6.60 9.66
CA SER A 21 -3.45 5.60 9.65
C SER A 21 -3.91 4.42 10.50
N ILE A 22 -4.34 3.33 9.84
CA ILE A 22 -4.68 2.09 10.51
C ILE A 22 -3.41 1.60 11.21
N THR A 23 -3.46 1.53 12.53
CA THR A 23 -2.43 0.91 13.35
C THR A 23 -2.72 -0.58 13.50
N SER A 24 -1.69 -1.36 13.84
CA SER A 24 -1.80 -2.80 14.12
C SER A 24 -2.98 -3.15 15.03
N ASP A 25 -3.23 -2.31 16.04
CA ASP A 25 -4.24 -2.51 17.07
C ASP A 25 -5.67 -2.40 16.53
N SER A 26 -5.85 -1.70 15.40
CA SER A 26 -7.16 -1.52 14.76
C SER A 26 -7.51 -2.62 13.77
N ILE A 27 -6.54 -3.42 13.30
CA ILE A 27 -6.75 -4.55 12.37
C ILE A 27 -7.76 -5.54 12.93
N GLY A 28 -7.72 -5.79 14.25
CA GLY A 28 -8.60 -6.71 14.94
C GLY A 28 -10.10 -6.42 14.70
N LYS A 29 -10.44 -5.15 14.51
CA LYS A 29 -11.81 -4.64 14.36
C LYS A 29 -12.27 -4.53 12.90
N LEU A 30 -11.38 -4.77 11.94
CA LEU A 30 -11.71 -4.65 10.53
C LEU A 30 -12.56 -5.83 10.06
N GLU A 31 -13.62 -5.50 9.34
CA GLU A 31 -14.40 -6.46 8.58
C GLU A 31 -13.67 -6.86 7.29
N ASN A 32 -14.10 -7.97 6.66
CA ASN A 32 -13.43 -8.54 5.50
C ASN A 32 -13.28 -7.52 4.35
N PHE A 33 -14.35 -6.76 4.05
CA PHE A 33 -14.30 -5.75 2.98
C PHE A 33 -13.29 -4.63 3.31
N GLN A 34 -13.16 -4.26 4.58
CA GLN A 34 -12.24 -3.20 5.01
C GLN A 34 -10.79 -3.67 4.90
N LEU A 35 -10.52 -4.95 5.23
CA LEU A 35 -9.19 -5.54 5.01
C LEU A 35 -8.82 -5.53 3.53
N ILE A 36 -9.74 -5.93 2.65
CA ILE A 36 -9.50 -5.93 1.19
C ILE A 36 -9.13 -4.52 0.72
N ILE A 37 -9.91 -3.50 1.11
CA ILE A 37 -9.65 -2.09 0.74
C ILE A 37 -8.26 -1.65 1.20
N GLU A 38 -7.88 -1.98 2.43
CA GLU A 38 -6.61 -1.54 3.00
C GLU A 38 -5.41 -2.27 2.40
N LEU A 39 -5.55 -3.55 2.07
CA LEU A 39 -4.55 -4.32 1.32
C LEU A 39 -4.38 -3.76 -0.10
N ASP A 40 -5.48 -3.50 -0.81
CA ASP A 40 -5.46 -2.97 -2.18
C ASP A 40 -4.77 -1.60 -2.27
N LYS A 41 -5.11 -0.67 -1.36
CA LYS A 41 -4.45 0.65 -1.26
C LYS A 41 -2.93 0.56 -1.10
N ARG A 42 -2.43 -0.53 -0.52
CA ARG A 42 -1.01 -0.77 -0.24
C ARG A 42 -0.34 -1.67 -1.29
N GLY A 43 -1.07 -2.08 -2.33
CA GLY A 43 -0.58 -3.00 -3.35
C GLY A 43 -0.31 -4.40 -2.81
N LEU A 44 -1.01 -4.81 -1.75
CA LEU A 44 -0.89 -6.14 -1.16
C LEU A 44 -1.94 -7.07 -1.76
N ILE A 45 -1.61 -8.37 -1.79
CA ILE A 45 -2.54 -9.40 -2.28
C ILE A 45 -3.84 -9.35 -1.47
N THR A 46 -4.98 -9.27 -2.17
CA THR A 46 -6.33 -9.18 -1.57
C THR A 46 -7.07 -10.53 -1.55
N THR A 47 -6.47 -11.58 -2.12
CA THR A 47 -7.04 -12.93 -2.13
C THR A 47 -6.60 -13.73 -0.92
N GLY A 48 -7.47 -14.63 -0.46
CA GLY A 48 -7.23 -15.56 0.65
C GLY A 48 -8.37 -15.56 1.66
N THR A 49 -8.16 -16.28 2.74
CA THR A 49 -9.02 -16.30 3.92
C THR A 49 -8.89 -15.01 4.72
N PHE A 50 -9.92 -14.67 5.49
CA PHE A 50 -9.90 -13.49 6.37
C PHE A 50 -8.68 -13.43 7.30
N ILE A 51 -8.23 -14.58 7.81
CA ILE A 51 -7.05 -14.68 8.68
C ILE A 51 -5.78 -14.32 7.92
N GLU A 52 -5.61 -14.82 6.69
CA GLU A 52 -4.47 -14.50 5.84
C GLU A 52 -4.44 -13.01 5.47
N LEU A 53 -5.59 -12.41 5.18
CA LEU A 53 -5.71 -10.97 4.91
C LEU A 53 -5.30 -10.13 6.13
N LYS A 54 -5.75 -10.52 7.34
CA LYS A 54 -5.34 -9.86 8.59
C LYS A 54 -3.85 -9.97 8.83
N LEU A 55 -3.30 -11.18 8.69
CA LEU A 55 -1.89 -11.43 8.90
C LEU A 55 -1.04 -10.57 7.95
N ARG A 56 -1.39 -10.55 6.67
CA ARG A 56 -0.69 -9.77 5.65
C ARG A 56 -0.69 -8.27 5.94
N LEU A 57 -1.85 -7.72 6.31
CA LEU A 57 -1.94 -6.30 6.70
C LEU A 57 -1.12 -6.03 7.96
N SER A 58 -1.11 -6.95 8.93
CA SER A 58 -0.31 -6.82 10.15
C SER A 58 1.18 -6.84 9.87
N GLN A 59 1.65 -7.77 9.05
CA GLN A 59 3.07 -7.86 8.66
C GLN A 59 3.52 -6.59 7.95
N TYR A 60 2.67 -6.04 7.06
CA TYR A 60 2.97 -4.78 6.39
C TYR A 60 3.13 -3.62 7.38
N LEU A 61 2.20 -3.48 8.32
CA LEU A 61 2.25 -2.41 9.31
C LEU A 61 3.41 -2.57 10.30
N SER A 62 3.88 -3.80 10.55
CA SER A 62 5.07 -4.09 11.35
C SER A 62 6.39 -4.01 10.57
N GLY A 63 6.36 -3.80 9.25
CA GLY A 63 7.56 -3.82 8.40
C GLY A 63 8.14 -5.21 8.13
N GLU A 64 7.35 -6.27 8.36
CA GLU A 64 7.73 -7.68 8.20
C GLU A 64 7.24 -8.29 6.86
N SER A 65 6.65 -7.49 5.97
CA SER A 65 6.18 -7.96 4.67
C SER A 65 7.31 -8.47 3.78
N LEU A 66 7.03 -9.56 3.07
CA LEU A 66 7.89 -10.13 2.05
C LEU A 66 7.50 -9.62 0.66
N PRO A 67 8.40 -9.64 -0.33
CA PRO A 67 8.06 -9.30 -1.72
C PRO A 67 6.88 -10.11 -2.29
N SER A 68 6.69 -11.34 -1.80
CA SER A 68 5.57 -12.22 -2.18
C SER A 68 4.20 -11.78 -1.66
N ASP A 69 4.15 -10.84 -0.71
CA ASP A 69 2.88 -10.32 -0.17
C ASP A 69 2.26 -9.25 -1.06
N PHE A 70 3.02 -8.71 -2.01
CA PHE A 70 2.59 -7.66 -2.91
C PHE A 70 1.99 -8.24 -4.18
N THR A 71 0.94 -7.59 -4.68
CA THR A 71 0.44 -7.89 -6.03
C THR A 71 1.56 -7.58 -7.01
N ALA A 72 1.95 -8.56 -7.83
CA ALA A 72 2.77 -8.28 -8.99
C ALA A 72 2.05 -7.19 -9.77
N LEU A 73 2.67 -6.02 -9.92
CA LEU A 73 2.18 -4.94 -10.77
C LEU A 73 2.11 -5.50 -12.19
N VAL A 74 0.98 -6.10 -12.54
CA VAL A 74 0.61 -6.30 -13.92
C VAL A 74 0.30 -4.89 -14.38
N LYS A 75 1.32 -4.19 -14.91
CA LYS A 75 1.11 -2.99 -15.72
C LYS A 75 0.14 -3.42 -16.81
N GLN A 76 -1.16 -3.16 -16.61
CA GLN A 76 -2.11 -3.24 -17.70
C GLN A 76 -1.72 -2.11 -18.63
N HIS A 77 -0.99 -2.48 -19.68
CA HIS A 77 -0.90 -1.71 -20.91
C HIS A 77 -2.34 -1.56 -21.42
N PHE A 78 -2.92 -0.38 -21.21
CA PHE A 78 -4.07 0.10 -21.95
C PHE A 78 -3.57 0.99 -23.09
#